data_AF-A0A399M4W1-F1
#
_entry.id   AF-A0A399M4W1-F1
#
_cell.length_a   1.000
_cell.length_b   1.000
_cell.length_c   1.000
_cell.angle_alpha   90.00
_cell.angle_beta   90.00
_cell.angle_gamma   90.00
#
_symmetry.space_group_name_H-M   'P 1'
#
loop_
_entity.id
_entity.type
_entity.pdbx_description
1 polymer ?
#
loop_
_entity_poly.entity_id
_entity_poly.type
_entity_poly.pdbx_seq_one_letter_code
_entity_poly.pdbx_strand_id
1 'polypeptide(L)'
;MESRIVRGSLLNLDYQPAASNGHGYPLYSVAYAGDRYVSKTSNVLQNTGERISLTQKARRQLGTGDHYRLEQHTSHEAIAPEQQTTITLVCMHSQDPQPIIVVGIDGYPEQVTFERTKNDASILIEHL
;
A
#
# COMPACT_ATOMS: atom_id res chain seq x y z
N MET A 1 -2.09 16.65 9.41
CA MET A 1 -3.12 16.53 8.37
C MET A 1 -3.60 15.09 8.40
N GLU A 2 -4.87 14.84 8.67
CA GLU A 2 -5.41 13.50 8.88
C GLU A 2 -5.99 12.96 7.58
N SER A 3 -5.57 11.74 7.23
CA SER A 3 -6.11 10.99 6.10
C SER A 3 -7.55 10.57 6.42
N ARG A 4 -8.46 10.66 5.44
CA ARG A 4 -9.89 10.37 5.63
C ARG A 4 -10.46 9.61 4.44
N ILE A 5 -11.48 8.79 4.69
CA ILE A 5 -12.26 8.16 3.62
C ILE A 5 -13.29 9.17 3.14
N VAL A 6 -13.19 9.57 1.88
CA VAL A 6 -14.09 10.59 1.32
C VAL A 6 -15.25 9.98 0.53
N ARG A 7 -15.10 8.74 0.06
CA ARG A 7 -16.15 8.00 -0.63
C ARG A 7 -15.96 6.50 -0.46
N GLY A 8 -17.07 5.79 -0.27
CA GLY A 8 -17.10 4.33 -0.16
C GLY A 8 -16.79 3.84 1.25
N SER A 9 -16.31 2.60 1.32
CA SER A 9 -15.91 1.94 2.56
C SER A 9 -14.77 0.98 2.27
N LEU A 10 -13.97 0.67 3.27
CA LEU A 10 -12.89 -0.30 3.15
C LEU A 10 -12.78 -1.14 4.42
N LEU A 11 -12.28 -2.35 4.26
CA LEU A 11 -11.84 -3.17 5.36
C LEU A 11 -10.33 -3.07 5.48
N ASN A 12 -9.84 -2.49 6.58
CA ASN A 12 -8.42 -2.44 6.87
C ASN A 12 -8.02 -3.59 7.78
N LEU A 13 -7.07 -4.41 7.34
CA LEU A 13 -6.46 -5.48 8.10
C LEU A 13 -5.04 -5.08 8.46
N ASP A 14 -4.69 -5.17 9.74
CA ASP A 14 -3.31 -4.96 10.19
C ASP A 14 -2.66 -6.32 10.46
N TYR A 15 -1.43 -6.49 10.01
CA TYR A 15 -0.68 -7.74 10.11
C TYR A 15 0.58 -7.58 10.96
N GLN A 16 0.94 -8.68 11.62
CA GLN A 16 2.30 -8.88 12.13
C GLN A 16 3.07 -9.77 11.14
N PRO A 17 4.06 -9.23 10.43
CA PRO A 17 4.97 -10.06 9.65
C PRO A 17 5.94 -10.80 10.57
N ALA A 18 6.28 -12.03 10.18
CA ALA A 18 7.36 -12.80 10.75
C ALA A 18 8.17 -13.44 9.61
N ALA A 19 9.49 -13.56 9.80
CA ALA A 19 10.34 -14.29 8.87
C ALA A 19 9.86 -15.74 8.77
N SER A 20 9.87 -16.28 7.56
CA SER A 20 9.42 -17.64 7.29
C SER A 20 10.53 -18.42 6.58
N ASN A 21 10.71 -19.68 6.99
CA ASN A 21 11.71 -20.57 6.42
C ASN A 21 11.22 -21.16 5.09
N GLY A 22 11.04 -20.32 4.07
CA GLY A 22 10.68 -20.74 2.71
C GLY A 22 9.17 -20.99 2.46
N HIS A 23 8.31 -20.72 3.44
CA HIS A 23 6.84 -20.78 3.30
C HIS A 23 6.22 -19.38 3.43
N GLY A 24 4.90 -19.21 3.22
CA GLY A 24 4.24 -17.90 3.39
C GLY A 24 4.20 -17.10 2.10
N TYR A 25 4.27 -15.77 2.16
CA TYR A 25 4.13 -14.87 1.00
C TYR A 25 5.49 -14.34 0.54
N PRO A 26 5.72 -14.20 -0.79
CA PRO A 26 6.94 -13.60 -1.31
C PRO A 26 7.05 -12.12 -0.93
N LEU A 27 8.25 -11.68 -0.59
CA LEU A 27 8.52 -10.30 -0.19
C LEU A 27 9.18 -9.52 -1.33
N TYR A 28 8.62 -8.36 -1.65
CA TYR A 28 9.16 -7.42 -2.61
C TYR A 28 9.67 -6.16 -1.91
N SER A 29 10.75 -5.59 -2.45
CA SER A 29 11.24 -4.28 -2.06
C SER A 29 11.17 -3.33 -3.25
N VAL A 30 10.86 -2.05 -3.00
CA VAL A 30 10.90 -1.04 -4.06
C VAL A 30 12.34 -0.61 -4.29
N ALA A 31 12.86 -0.87 -5.48
CA ALA A 31 14.06 -0.24 -6.02
C ALA A 31 13.65 1.06 -6.73
N TYR A 32 14.16 2.19 -6.24
CA TYR A 32 13.92 3.50 -6.84
C TYR A 32 15.00 3.80 -7.87
N ALA A 33 14.63 4.04 -9.12
CA ALA A 33 15.55 4.56 -10.13
C ALA A 33 15.62 6.10 -10.04
N GLY A 34 16.14 6.62 -8.92
CA GLY A 34 16.23 8.06 -8.63
C GLY A 34 15.50 8.49 -7.35
N ASP A 35 15.12 9.76 -7.27
CA ASP A 35 14.35 10.28 -6.13
C ASP A 35 12.89 9.83 -6.21
N ARG A 36 12.43 9.12 -5.17
CA ARG A 36 11.07 8.58 -5.04
C ARG A 36 9.96 9.64 -5.05
N TYR A 37 10.30 10.91 -4.82
CA TYR A 37 9.35 12.03 -4.78
C TYR A 37 9.25 12.80 -6.09
N VAL A 38 10.13 12.52 -7.06
CA VAL A 38 10.11 13.18 -8.37
C VAL A 38 9.11 12.47 -9.29
N SER A 39 8.31 13.25 -10.00
CA SER A 39 7.37 12.73 -11.00
C SER A 39 8.14 12.04 -12.13
N LYS A 40 7.60 10.96 -12.70
CA LYS A 40 8.24 10.15 -13.77
C LYS A 40 9.47 9.34 -13.33
N THR A 41 9.76 9.25 -12.03
CA THR A 41 10.68 8.23 -11.52
C THR A 41 10.07 6.84 -11.75
N SER A 42 10.77 5.99 -12.49
CA SER A 42 10.39 4.59 -12.65
C SER A 42 10.69 3.85 -11.34
N ASN A 43 9.70 3.13 -10.82
CA ASN A 43 9.84 2.33 -9.62
C ASN A 43 9.76 0.87 -10.02
N VAL A 44 10.64 0.05 -9.46
CA VAL A 44 10.64 -1.39 -9.72
C VAL A 44 10.44 -2.10 -8.39
N LEU A 45 9.36 -2.86 -8.24
CA LEU A 45 9.28 -3.87 -7.18
C LEU A 45 10.19 -5.03 -7.57
N GLN A 46 11.12 -5.38 -6.70
CA GLN A 46 12.03 -6.51 -6.89
C GLN A 46 11.77 -7.56 -5.81
N ASN A 47 11.56 -8.80 -6.25
CA ASN A 47 11.48 -9.92 -5.34
C ASN A 47 12.80 -10.08 -4.59
N THR A 48 12.74 -10.18 -3.27
CA THR A 48 13.92 -10.28 -2.40
C THR A 48 14.45 -11.70 -2.26
N GLY A 49 13.68 -12.70 -2.72
CA GLY A 49 13.90 -14.12 -2.42
C GLY A 49 13.44 -14.53 -1.02
N GLU A 50 13.08 -13.57 -0.17
CA GLU A 50 12.57 -13.83 1.17
C GLU A 50 11.07 -14.12 1.16
N ARG A 51 10.62 -14.86 2.17
CA ARG A 51 9.20 -15.10 2.41
C ARG A 51 8.84 -14.79 3.85
N ILE A 52 7.62 -14.29 4.02
CA ILE A 52 7.09 -13.91 5.34
C ILE A 52 5.77 -14.62 5.61
N SER A 53 5.52 -14.90 6.88
CA SER A 53 4.20 -15.28 7.37
C SER A 53 3.49 -14.04 7.91
N LEU A 54 2.19 -13.94 7.66
CA LEU A 54 1.34 -12.84 8.13
C LEU A 54 0.35 -13.39 9.15
N THR A 55 0.31 -12.78 10.33
CA THR A 55 -0.74 -13.03 11.32
C THR A 55 -1.58 -11.77 11.46
N GLN A 56 -2.89 -11.88 11.23
CA GLN A 56 -3.81 -10.75 11.40
C GLN A 56 -3.85 -10.33 12.87
N LYS A 57 -3.53 -9.07 13.15
CA LYS A 57 -3.58 -8.47 14.49
C LYS A 57 -4.86 -7.70 14.73
N ALA A 58 -5.33 -6.98 13.72
CA ALA A 58 -6.51 -6.14 13.85
C ALA A 58 -7.31 -6.13 12.54
N ARG A 59 -8.60 -5.85 12.71
CA ARG A 59 -9.57 -5.74 11.62
C ARG A 59 -10.47 -4.54 11.91
N ARG A 60 -10.55 -3.60 10.97
CA ARG A 60 -11.34 -2.37 11.11
C ARG A 60 -12.13 -2.10 9.84
N GLN A 61 -13.45 -2.04 9.93
CA GLN A 61 -14.29 -1.53 8.86
C GLN A 61 -14.31 0.00 8.95
N LEU A 62 -13.96 0.67 7.86
CA LEU A 62 -13.93 2.12 7.76
C LEU A 62 -14.88 2.58 6.65
N GLY A 63 -15.62 3.64 6.91
CA GLY A 63 -16.61 4.23 6.01
C GLY A 63 -16.32 5.69 5.74
N THR A 64 -17.16 6.30 4.91
CA THR A 64 -17.06 7.72 4.58
C THR A 64 -17.10 8.59 5.84
N GLY A 65 -16.16 9.53 5.95
CA GLY A 65 -15.97 10.39 7.12
C GLY A 65 -14.99 9.85 8.15
N ASP A 66 -14.69 8.55 8.15
CA ASP A 66 -13.71 7.97 9.07
C ASP A 66 -12.29 8.41 8.73
N HIS A 67 -11.49 8.61 9.79
CA HIS A 67 -10.05 8.82 9.64
C HIS A 67 -9.34 7.52 9.33
N TYR A 68 -8.53 7.54 8.28
CA TYR A 68 -7.67 6.43 7.89
C TYR A 68 -6.26 6.71 8.36
N ARG A 69 -5.84 6.11 9.48
CA ARG A 69 -4.50 6.31 10.03
C ARG A 69 -3.74 4.99 10.10
N LEU A 70 -2.56 5.00 9.52
CA LEU A 70 -1.57 3.93 9.61
C LEU A 70 -0.36 4.46 10.35
N GLU A 71 0.04 3.76 11.41
CA GLU A 71 1.31 4.06 12.07
C GLU A 71 2.47 3.63 11.17
N GLN A 72 3.63 4.28 11.34
CA GLN A 72 4.84 3.90 10.63
C GLN A 72 5.15 2.42 10.83
N HIS A 73 5.63 1.77 9.77
CA HIS A 73 6.01 0.34 9.75
C HIS A 73 4.85 -0.63 10.05
N THR A 74 3.60 -0.19 9.90
CA THR A 74 2.45 -1.10 9.97
C THR A 74 2.26 -1.83 8.65
N SER A 75 2.42 -3.16 8.66
CA SER A 75 1.95 -4.01 7.56
C SER A 75 0.43 -4.05 7.59
N HIS A 76 -0.21 -3.66 6.49
CA HIS A 76 -1.67 -3.65 6.40
C HIS A 76 -2.14 -4.01 4.98
N GLU A 77 -3.42 -4.34 4.88
CA GLU A 77 -4.14 -4.55 3.63
C GLU A 77 -5.45 -3.76 3.69
N ALA A 78 -5.71 -2.96 2.67
CA ALA A 78 -6.95 -2.22 2.51
C ALA A 78 -7.81 -2.91 1.44
N ILE A 79 -8.87 -3.58 1.87
CA ILE A 79 -9.76 -4.35 1.01
C ILE A 79 -10.99 -3.51 0.68
N ALA A 80 -11.19 -3.26 -0.61
CA ALA A 80 -12.40 -2.66 -1.13
C ALA A 80 -13.56 -3.67 -1.17
N PRO A 81 -14.81 -3.28 -0.89
CA PRO A 81 -15.98 -4.11 -1.17
C PRO A 81 -16.05 -4.42 -2.67
N GLU A 82 -16.38 -5.67 -3.03
CA GLU A 82 -16.47 -6.13 -4.43
C GLU A 82 -17.42 -5.29 -5.30
N GLN A 83 -18.39 -4.63 -4.67
CA GLN A 83 -19.40 -3.80 -5.33
C GLN A 83 -18.95 -2.34 -5.57
N GLN A 84 -17.77 -1.94 -5.07
CA GLN A 84 -17.21 -0.62 -5.28
C GLN A 84 -16.14 -0.66 -6.37
N THR A 85 -16.40 0.05 -7.48
CA THR A 85 -15.48 0.14 -8.62
C THR A 85 -14.26 1.01 -8.34
N THR A 86 -14.30 1.88 -7.32
CA THR A 86 -13.21 2.83 -7.03
C THR A 86 -13.22 3.24 -5.55
N ILE A 87 -12.05 3.18 -4.90
CA ILE A 87 -11.79 3.80 -3.60
C ILE A 87 -10.69 4.85 -3.79
N THR A 88 -10.89 6.04 -3.22
CA THR A 88 -9.87 7.10 -3.21
C THR A 88 -9.29 7.22 -1.80
N LEU A 89 -8.02 6.87 -1.67
CA LEU A 89 -7.23 7.01 -0.44
C LEU A 89 -6.25 8.16 -0.59
N VAL A 90 -6.35 9.15 0.31
CA VAL A 90 -5.36 10.22 0.41
C VAL A 90 -4.39 9.87 1.53
N CYS A 91 -3.20 9.36 1.19
CA CYS A 91 -2.16 9.00 2.15
C CYS A 91 -1.13 10.13 2.31
N MET A 92 -0.98 10.64 3.51
CA MET A 92 0.08 11.59 3.86
C MET A 92 1.26 10.80 4.43
N HIS A 93 2.38 10.72 3.69
CA HIS A 93 3.58 10.01 4.14
C HIS A 93 4.54 10.96 4.86
N SER A 94 5.13 10.52 5.97
CA SER A 94 6.31 11.18 6.55
C SER A 94 7.51 11.02 5.61
N GLN A 95 8.42 11.99 5.58
CA GLN A 95 9.63 11.97 4.75
C GLN A 95 10.74 11.06 5.32
N ASP A 96 10.38 9.92 5.94
CA ASP A 96 11.36 8.99 6.50
C ASP A 96 11.82 7.99 5.42
N PRO A 97 13.10 7.98 5.03
CA PRO A 97 13.62 7.22 3.89
C PRO A 97 13.78 5.70 4.11
N GLN A 98 12.89 5.07 4.86
CA GLN A 98 12.93 3.62 5.01
C GLN A 98 12.46 2.89 3.73
N PRO A 99 13.00 1.69 3.45
CA PRO A 99 12.57 0.87 2.32
C PRO A 99 11.08 0.60 2.36
N ILE A 100 10.41 0.71 1.21
CA ILE A 100 9.03 0.25 1.06
C ILE A 100 9.07 -1.25 0.75
N ILE A 101 8.38 -2.01 1.59
CA ILE A 101 8.25 -3.45 1.47
C ILE A 101 6.80 -3.77 1.10
N VAL A 102 6.63 -4.62 0.10
CA VAL A 102 5.34 -5.05 -0.42
C VAL A 102 5.24 -6.56 -0.34
N VAL A 103 4.13 -7.06 0.18
CA VAL A 103 3.84 -8.49 0.20
C VAL A 103 3.24 -8.86 -1.14
N GLY A 104 3.90 -9.77 -1.85
CA GLY A 104 3.41 -10.27 -3.14
C GLY A 104 2.55 -11.53 -2.98
N ILE A 105 2.07 -12.02 -4.12
CA ILE A 105 1.42 -13.32 -4.25
C ILE A 105 2.19 -14.20 -5.23
N ASP A 106 2.11 -15.52 -5.07
CA ASP A 106 2.81 -16.45 -5.95
C ASP A 106 2.29 -16.34 -7.40
N GLY A 107 3.18 -16.56 -8.36
CA GLY A 107 2.90 -16.43 -9.79
C GLY A 107 3.13 -15.02 -10.37
N TYR A 108 3.45 -14.03 -9.53
CA TYR A 108 3.88 -12.70 -10.00
C TYR A 108 5.35 -12.72 -10.48
N PRO A 109 5.72 -11.88 -11.45
CA PRO A 109 7.07 -11.82 -11.99
C PRO A 109 8.08 -11.31 -10.96
N GLU A 110 9.35 -11.69 -11.10
CA GLU A 110 10.44 -11.26 -10.20
C GLU A 110 10.59 -9.73 -10.12
N GLN A 111 10.20 -9.04 -11.19
CA GLN A 111 10.21 -7.57 -11.26
C GLN A 111 8.85 -7.06 -11.75
N VAL A 112 8.33 -6.04 -11.06
CA VAL A 112 7.14 -5.28 -11.47
C VAL A 112 7.52 -3.81 -11.61
N THR A 113 7.49 -3.30 -12.85
CA THR A 113 7.76 -1.89 -13.14
C THR A 113 6.47 -1.08 -13.11
N PHE A 114 6.49 0.06 -12.43
CA PHE A 114 5.36 0.97 -12.41
C PHE A 114 5.83 2.43 -12.45
N GLU A 115 5.09 3.24 -13.20
CA GLU A 115 5.36 4.67 -13.32
C GLU A 115 4.47 5.47 -12.37
N ARG A 116 5.07 6.43 -11.67
CA ARG A 116 4.31 7.36 -10.84
C ARG A 116 3.69 8.43 -11.73
N THR A 117 2.38 8.46 -11.80
CA THR A 117 1.62 9.58 -12.37
C THR A 117 1.39 10.64 -11.28
N LYS A 118 1.54 11.92 -11.65
CA LYS A 118 1.16 13.04 -10.79
C LYS A 118 -0.20 13.54 -11.27
N ASN A 119 -1.22 13.34 -10.44
CA ASN A 119 -2.54 13.90 -10.66
C ASN A 119 -2.73 15.10 -9.73
N ASP A 120 -3.38 16.15 -10.23
CA ASP A 120 -3.85 17.24 -9.37
C ASP A 120 -4.95 16.69 -8.45
N ALA A 121 -4.89 17.00 -7.16
CA ALA A 121 -5.91 16.62 -6.20
C ALA A 121 -7.27 17.22 -6.56
N SER A 122 -7.31 18.34 -7.30
CA SER A 122 -8.55 18.94 -7.82
C SER A 122 -9.33 18.00 -8.75
N ILE A 123 -8.64 17.13 -9.51
CA ILE A 123 -9.27 16.12 -10.37
C ILE A 123 -10.05 15.10 -9.53
N LEU A 124 -9.62 14.83 -8.30
CA LEU A 124 -10.34 13.94 -7.39
C LEU A 124 -11.58 14.62 -6.81
N ILE A 125 -11.61 15.95 -6.68
CA ILE A 125 -12.74 16.72 -6.13
C ILE A 125 -13.99 16.56 -7.00
N GLU A 126 -13.85 16.40 -8.32
CA GLU A 126 -14.99 16.17 -9.22
C GLU A 126 -15.64 14.78 -9.05
N HIS A 127 -15.04 13.90 -8.23
CA HIS A 127 -15.52 12.53 -7.98
C HIS A 127 -15.84 12.25 -6.50
N LEU A 128 -15.73 13.27 -5.65
CA LEU A 128 -16.18 13.30 -4.26
C LEU A 128 -17.61 13.83 -4.18
#